data_AF-A0A0B0INM5-F1
#
_entry.id   AF-A0A0B0INM5-F1
#
_cell.length_a   1.000
_cell.length_b   1.000
_cell.length_c   1.000
_cell.angle_alpha   90.00
_cell.angle_beta   90.00
_cell.angle_gamma   90.00
#
_symmetry.space_group_name_H-M   'P 1'
#
loop_
_entity.id
_entity.type
_entity.pdbx_description
1 polymer ?
#
loop_
_entity_poly.entity_id
_entity_poly.type
_entity_poly.pdbx_seq_one_letter_code
_entity_poly.pdbx_strand_id
1 'polypeptide(L)'
;MSQYKEDFLLQLEKELERHPRRDEIILEFDDYIEQKLTELLLTGVNETNAYQMIMKEIGQPEQLALQFNEKNLVPSMVQKYSILVNYSLFMLGILITILYYFFGSSFMELLWNSLVSQKWMILSLYMFLWSYLGFLIGKNYGYTGEPFIRNILKLLLVPNFLFMILVLYMEPLQKWFSPFITPTFITVCIIVTFLFYPISKASFKLGIIKGM
;
A
#
# COMPACT_ATOMS: atom_id res chain seq x y z
N MET A 1 20.46 26.81 -5.22
CA MET A 1 19.75 25.78 -6.00
C MET A 1 20.62 25.49 -7.21
N SER A 2 20.96 24.22 -7.48
CA SER A 2 21.81 23.90 -8.62
C SER A 2 20.98 23.99 -9.91
N GLN A 3 21.57 24.56 -10.95
CA GLN A 3 20.93 24.73 -12.27
C GLN A 3 20.42 23.40 -12.85
N TYR A 4 21.11 22.30 -12.55
CA TYR A 4 20.76 20.96 -13.02
C TYR A 4 19.43 20.42 -12.47
N LYS A 5 19.03 20.79 -11.25
CA LYS A 5 17.73 20.40 -10.70
C LYS A 5 16.59 21.18 -11.30
N GLU A 6 16.75 22.49 -11.47
CA GLU A 6 15.75 23.32 -12.14
C GLU A 6 15.52 22.82 -13.57
N ASP A 7 16.59 22.55 -14.32
CA ASP A 7 16.50 22.04 -15.68
C ASP A 7 15.78 20.67 -15.74
N PHE A 8 16.10 19.75 -14.81
CA PHE A 8 15.43 18.45 -14.73
C PHE A 8 13.93 18.59 -14.41
N LEU A 9 13.58 19.38 -13.40
CA LEU A 9 12.18 19.54 -12.96
C LEU A 9 11.34 20.24 -14.02
N LEU A 10 11.89 21.27 -14.69
CA LEU A 10 11.20 21.95 -15.79
C LEU A 10 10.94 21.02 -16.97
N GLN A 11 11.92 20.19 -17.32
CA GLN A 11 11.75 19.22 -18.41
C GLN A 11 10.76 18.12 -18.03
N LEU A 12 10.80 17.63 -16.80
CA LEU A 12 9.82 16.67 -16.28
C LEU A 12 8.41 17.26 -16.24
N GLU A 13 8.26 18.52 -15.84
CA GLU A 13 6.96 19.21 -15.80
C GLU A 13 6.35 19.33 -17.19
N LYS A 14 7.18 19.65 -18.19
CA LYS A 14 6.76 19.73 -19.59
C LYS A 14 6.31 18.38 -20.14
N GLU A 15 7.04 17.31 -19.86
CA GLU A 15 6.67 15.97 -20.31
C GLU A 15 5.42 15.40 -19.58
N LEU A 16 5.11 15.93 -18.38
CA LEU A 16 3.93 15.59 -17.58
C LEU A 16 2.75 16.57 -17.75
N GLU A 17 2.77 17.47 -18.73
CA GLU A 17 1.80 18.56 -18.89
C GLU A 17 0.33 18.09 -18.86
N ARG A 18 0.05 16.88 -19.36
CA ARG A 18 -1.30 16.29 -19.41
C ARG A 18 -1.60 15.31 -18.27
N HIS A 19 -0.68 15.12 -17.34
CA HIS A 19 -0.83 14.14 -16.27
C HIS A 19 -1.62 14.72 -15.08
N PRO A 20 -2.68 14.07 -14.58
CA PRO A 20 -3.55 14.61 -13.53
C PRO A 20 -2.88 14.77 -12.16
N ARG A 21 -1.65 14.24 -11.98
CA ARG A 21 -0.85 14.36 -10.75
C ARG A 21 0.47 15.10 -10.98
N ARG A 22 0.56 15.92 -12.03
CA ARG A 22 1.80 16.63 -12.40
C ARG A 22 2.45 17.30 -11.19
N ASP A 23 1.71 18.16 -10.49
CA ASP A 23 2.26 18.97 -9.39
C ASP A 23 2.74 18.09 -8.22
N GLU A 24 2.02 17.00 -7.91
CA GLU A 24 2.44 16.04 -6.89
C GLU A 24 3.75 15.33 -7.28
N ILE A 25 3.88 14.90 -8.54
CA ILE A 25 5.08 14.22 -9.03
C ILE A 25 6.29 15.17 -9.01
N ILE A 26 6.11 16.42 -9.43
CA ILE A 26 7.18 17.42 -9.41
C ILE A 26 7.66 17.69 -7.99
N LEU A 27 6.74 17.90 -7.04
CA LEU A 27 7.07 18.06 -5.62
C LEU A 27 7.81 16.84 -5.05
N GLU A 28 7.42 15.63 -5.43
CA GLU A 28 8.10 14.42 -4.95
C GLU A 28 9.55 14.30 -5.46
N PHE A 29 9.79 14.63 -6.74
CA PHE A 29 11.15 14.62 -7.29
C PHE A 29 11.99 15.78 -6.77
N ASP A 30 11.38 16.93 -6.50
CA ASP A 30 12.02 18.08 -5.86
C ASP A 30 12.59 17.69 -4.48
N ASP A 31 11.75 17.08 -3.64
CA ASP A 31 12.11 16.56 -2.31
C ASP A 31 13.18 15.45 -2.40
N TYR A 32 13.02 14.51 -3.35
CA TYR A 32 13.95 13.40 -3.51
C TYR A 32 15.36 13.87 -3.89
N ILE A 33 15.45 14.71 -4.93
CA ILE A 33 16.74 15.22 -5.40
C ILE A 33 17.41 16.02 -4.28
N GLU A 34 16.66 16.80 -3.51
CA GLU A 34 17.21 17.59 -2.41
C GLU A 34 17.73 16.74 -1.26
N GLN A 35 16.98 15.73 -0.83
CA GLN A 35 17.42 14.78 0.19
C GLN A 35 18.66 14.03 -0.26
N LYS A 36 18.67 13.53 -1.50
CA LYS A 36 19.76 12.70 -2.00
C LYS A 36 21.02 13.49 -2.29
N LEU A 37 20.87 14.72 -2.77
CA LEU A 37 21.97 15.66 -2.92
C LEU A 37 22.61 15.95 -1.56
N THR A 38 21.79 16.20 -0.54
CA THR A 38 22.28 16.45 0.84
C THR A 38 23.07 15.25 1.37
N GLU A 39 22.56 14.03 1.22
CA GLU A 39 23.27 12.81 1.62
C GLU A 39 24.62 12.64 0.89
N LEU A 40 24.65 12.87 -0.42
CA LEU A 40 25.88 12.72 -1.21
C LEU A 40 26.91 13.80 -0.90
N LEU A 41 26.48 15.05 -0.68
CA LEU A 41 27.37 16.13 -0.27
C LEU A 41 27.96 15.87 1.13
N LEU A 42 27.16 15.33 2.06
CA LEU A 42 27.64 14.95 3.41
C LEU A 42 28.67 13.82 3.38
N THR A 43 28.62 12.95 2.37
CA THR A 43 29.63 11.88 2.16
C THR A 43 30.88 12.37 1.42
N GLY A 44 30.96 13.67 1.12
CA GLY A 44 32.12 14.30 0.47
C GLY A 44 32.13 14.20 -1.05
N VAL A 45 31.02 13.79 -1.67
CA VAL A 45 30.88 13.76 -3.14
C VAL A 45 30.70 15.19 -3.64
N ASN A 46 31.44 15.57 -4.68
CA ASN A 46 31.27 16.87 -5.34
C ASN A 46 29.86 16.98 -5.96
N GLU A 47 29.26 18.17 -5.90
CA GLU A 47 27.90 18.47 -6.38
C GLU A 47 27.66 17.97 -7.82
N THR A 48 28.62 18.17 -8.74
CA THR A 48 28.49 17.69 -10.12
C THR A 48 28.41 16.17 -10.22
N ASN A 49 29.21 15.46 -9.43
CA ASN A 49 29.20 13.99 -9.39
C ASN A 49 27.95 13.47 -8.67
N ALA A 50 27.51 14.17 -7.61
CA ALA A 50 26.28 13.85 -6.91
C ALA A 50 25.07 13.96 -7.86
N TYR A 51 25.00 15.01 -8.68
CA TYR A 51 23.98 15.13 -9.72
C TYR A 51 24.04 14.00 -10.74
N GLN A 52 25.23 13.67 -11.25
CA GLN A 52 25.35 12.57 -12.21
C GLN A 52 24.91 11.22 -11.61
N MET A 53 25.20 10.97 -10.34
CA MET A 53 24.75 9.78 -9.63
C MET A 53 23.23 9.76 -9.50
N ILE A 54 22.63 10.86 -9.07
CA ILE A 54 21.17 11.01 -8.94
C ILE A 54 20.49 10.85 -10.31
N MET A 55 20.98 11.49 -11.37
CA MET A 55 20.41 11.37 -12.72
C MET A 55 20.56 9.97 -13.31
N LYS A 56 21.63 9.24 -12.97
CA LYS A 56 21.81 7.84 -13.38
C LYS A 56 20.83 6.91 -12.67
N GLU A 57 20.47 7.23 -11.43
CA GLU A 57 19.51 6.47 -10.62
C GLU A 57 18.06 6.73 -11.03
N ILE A 58 17.68 7.99 -11.18
CA ILE A 58 16.30 8.37 -11.54
C ILE A 58 16.01 8.14 -13.04
N GLY A 59 17.03 8.29 -13.89
CA GLY A 59 16.88 8.28 -15.35
C GLY A 59 16.56 9.66 -15.92
N GLN A 60 16.34 9.72 -17.23
CA GLN A 60 16.06 10.97 -17.96
C GLN A 60 14.59 11.40 -17.76
N PRO A 61 14.28 12.72 -17.72
CA PRO A 61 12.92 13.24 -17.53
C PRO A 61 11.89 12.65 -18.50
N GLU A 62 12.27 12.52 -19.78
CA GLU A 62 11.42 11.96 -20.85
C GLU A 62 11.07 10.48 -20.59
N GLN A 63 12.06 9.69 -20.16
CA GLN A 63 11.85 8.28 -19.83
C GLN A 63 10.98 8.13 -18.59
N LEU A 64 11.17 9.00 -17.60
CA LEU A 64 10.39 9.04 -16.38
C LEU A 64 8.92 9.39 -16.67
N ALA A 65 8.69 10.43 -17.49
CA ALA A 65 7.35 10.82 -17.91
C ALA A 65 6.66 9.74 -18.75
N LEU A 66 7.38 9.04 -19.62
CA LEU A 66 6.86 7.87 -20.33
C LEU A 66 6.43 6.76 -19.37
N GLN A 67 7.15 6.52 -18.26
CA GLN A 67 6.72 5.53 -17.26
C GLN A 67 5.42 5.93 -16.55
N PHE A 68 5.21 7.23 -16.32
CA PHE A 68 3.95 7.74 -15.78
C PHE A 68 2.81 7.75 -16.82
N ASN A 69 3.12 7.90 -18.11
CA ASN A 69 2.14 7.92 -19.21
C ASN A 69 1.78 6.51 -19.76
N GLU A 70 2.72 5.58 -19.85
CA GLU A 70 2.55 4.36 -20.66
C GLU A 70 1.76 3.23 -20.00
N LYS A 71 1.64 3.12 -18.67
CA LYS A 71 1.09 1.87 -18.08
C LYS A 71 0.18 2.09 -16.87
N ASN A 72 -1.05 2.49 -17.16
CA ASN A 72 -2.19 2.28 -16.27
C ASN A 72 -2.76 0.84 -16.29
N LEU A 73 -2.22 -0.14 -17.04
CA LEU A 73 -3.04 -1.34 -17.39
C LEU A 73 -2.39 -2.73 -17.33
N VAL A 74 -1.18 -2.94 -16.80
CA VAL A 74 -0.74 -4.31 -16.48
C VAL A 74 -0.65 -4.48 -14.97
N PRO A 75 -1.54 -5.27 -14.35
CA PRO A 75 -1.45 -5.58 -12.94
C PRO A 75 -0.10 -6.22 -12.69
N SER A 76 0.68 -5.54 -11.85
CA SER A 76 1.98 -6.03 -11.46
C SER A 76 1.82 -7.40 -10.77
N MET A 77 2.83 -8.28 -10.82
CA MET A 77 2.73 -9.58 -10.14
C MET A 77 2.38 -9.38 -8.65
N VAL A 78 2.94 -8.33 -8.03
CA VAL A 78 2.61 -7.93 -6.66
C VAL A 78 1.13 -7.58 -6.51
N GLN A 79 0.54 -6.83 -7.45
CA GLN A 79 -0.89 -6.53 -7.44
C GLN A 79 -1.74 -7.80 -7.51
N LYS A 80 -1.43 -8.72 -8.42
CA LYS A 80 -2.19 -9.97 -8.59
C LYS A 80 -2.11 -10.83 -7.33
N TYR A 81 -0.92 -11.02 -6.76
CA TYR A 81 -0.74 -11.80 -5.54
C TYR A 81 -1.43 -11.14 -4.34
N SER A 82 -1.36 -9.81 -4.22
CA SER A 82 -2.01 -9.07 -3.14
C SER A 82 -3.52 -9.22 -3.17
N ILE A 83 -4.11 -9.12 -4.37
CA ILE A 83 -5.53 -9.36 -4.60
C ILE A 83 -5.86 -10.80 -4.22
N LEU A 84 -5.14 -11.78 -4.76
CA LEU A 84 -5.37 -13.19 -4.49
C LEU A 84 -5.34 -13.48 -2.99
N VAL A 85 -4.30 -13.04 -2.27
CA VAL A 85 -4.16 -13.27 -0.83
C VAL A 85 -5.31 -12.66 -0.05
N ASN A 86 -5.68 -11.40 -0.32
CA ASN A 86 -6.77 -10.75 0.42
C ASN A 86 -8.12 -11.46 0.20
N TYR A 87 -8.44 -11.77 -1.06
CA TYR A 87 -9.67 -12.49 -1.37
C TYR A 87 -9.65 -13.92 -0.83
N SER A 88 -8.51 -14.62 -0.84
CA SER A 88 -8.37 -15.93 -0.23
C SER A 88 -8.59 -15.89 1.29
N LEU A 89 -8.04 -14.89 1.99
CA LEU A 89 -8.29 -14.70 3.43
C LEU A 89 -9.77 -14.43 3.70
N PHE A 90 -10.41 -13.60 2.87
CA PHE A 90 -11.84 -13.30 2.99
C PHE A 90 -12.71 -14.55 2.78
N MET A 91 -12.45 -15.30 1.70
CA MET A 91 -13.16 -16.55 1.40
C MET A 91 -12.93 -17.62 2.46
N LEU A 92 -11.72 -17.72 3.01
CA LEU A 92 -11.40 -18.63 4.11
C LEU A 92 -12.21 -18.28 5.36
N GLY A 93 -12.32 -16.99 5.71
CA GLY A 93 -13.15 -16.53 6.82
C GLY A 93 -14.64 -16.89 6.64
N ILE A 94 -15.18 -16.70 5.43
CA ILE A 94 -16.55 -17.10 5.10
C ILE A 94 -16.73 -18.61 5.23
N LEU A 95 -15.82 -19.40 4.65
CA LEU A 95 -15.88 -20.85 4.68
C LEU A 95 -15.86 -21.38 6.11
N ILE A 96 -14.95 -20.88 6.96
CA ILE A 96 -14.86 -21.26 8.38
C ILE A 96 -16.17 -20.92 9.11
N THR A 97 -16.77 -19.76 8.83
CA THR A 97 -18.04 -19.34 9.44
C THR A 97 -19.18 -20.29 9.05
N ILE A 98 -19.27 -20.66 7.77
CA ILE A 98 -20.28 -21.61 7.28
C ILE A 98 -20.07 -22.99 7.93
N LEU A 99 -18.83 -23.50 7.94
CA LEU A 99 -18.53 -24.81 8.52
C LEU A 99 -18.86 -24.86 10.02
N TYR A 100 -18.59 -23.78 10.76
CA TYR A 100 -18.94 -23.69 12.18
C TYR A 100 -20.45 -23.77 12.40
N TYR A 101 -21.26 -22.98 11.68
CA TYR A 101 -22.72 -22.93 11.90
C TYR A 101 -23.48 -24.14 11.35
N PHE A 102 -23.01 -24.76 10.27
CA PHE A 102 -23.76 -25.81 9.58
C PHE A 102 -23.26 -27.23 9.89
N PHE A 103 -22.00 -27.42 10.25
CA PHE A 103 -21.43 -28.76 10.46
C PHE A 103 -21.16 -29.12 11.93
N GLY A 104 -21.15 -28.14 12.86
CA GLY A 104 -21.24 -28.38 14.31
C GLY A 104 -20.23 -29.38 14.91
N SER A 105 -19.08 -29.61 14.26
CA SER A 105 -18.10 -30.59 14.72
C SER A 105 -17.24 -30.00 15.83
N SER A 106 -16.84 -30.82 16.82
CA SER A 106 -15.99 -30.38 17.94
C SER A 106 -14.65 -29.78 17.49
N PHE A 107 -14.16 -30.20 16.32
CA PHE A 107 -12.99 -29.58 15.69
C PHE A 107 -13.26 -28.13 15.25
N MET A 108 -14.42 -27.87 14.63
CA MET A 108 -14.79 -26.53 14.19
C MET A 108 -15.06 -25.61 15.37
N GLU A 109 -15.62 -26.12 16.47
CA GLU A 109 -15.76 -25.34 17.71
C GLU A 109 -14.41 -24.95 18.30
N LEU A 110 -13.45 -25.87 18.36
CA LEU A 110 -12.10 -25.60 18.86
C LEU A 110 -11.38 -24.58 17.97
N LEU A 111 -11.45 -24.74 16.64
CA LEU A 111 -10.87 -23.81 15.68
C LEU A 111 -11.50 -22.42 15.81
N TRP A 112 -12.83 -22.35 15.87
CA TRP A 112 -13.57 -21.09 16.01
C TRP A 112 -13.21 -20.35 17.29
N ASN A 113 -13.24 -21.04 18.43
CA ASN A 113 -12.88 -20.46 19.73
C ASN A 113 -11.42 -19.98 19.76
N SER A 114 -10.51 -20.73 19.14
CA SER A 114 -9.12 -20.31 18.98
C SER A 114 -9.01 -19.01 18.18
N LEU A 115 -9.68 -18.92 17.02
CA LEU A 115 -9.69 -17.70 16.20
C LEU A 115 -10.28 -16.50 16.96
N VAL A 116 -11.38 -16.70 17.69
CA VAL A 116 -12.01 -15.66 18.53
C VAL A 116 -11.02 -15.16 19.60
N SER A 117 -10.33 -16.08 20.27
CA SER A 117 -9.33 -15.73 21.29
C SER A 117 -8.12 -14.98 20.72
N GLN A 118 -7.76 -15.24 19.46
CA GLN A 118 -6.62 -14.67 18.77
C GLN A 118 -6.96 -13.49 17.84
N LYS A 119 -8.18 -12.94 17.93
CA LYS A 119 -8.65 -11.86 17.03
C LYS A 119 -7.71 -10.66 16.93
N TRP A 120 -7.04 -10.30 18.02
CA TRP A 120 -6.04 -9.22 18.04
C TRP A 120 -4.77 -9.58 17.28
N MET A 121 -4.30 -10.82 17.39
CA MET A 121 -3.16 -11.31 16.61
C MET A 121 -3.49 -11.30 15.12
N ILE A 122 -4.69 -11.73 14.73
CA ILE A 122 -5.16 -11.71 13.34
C ILE A 122 -5.17 -10.28 12.80
N LEU A 123 -5.71 -9.32 13.56
CA LEU A 123 -5.74 -7.91 13.16
C LEU A 123 -4.32 -7.33 12.99
N SER A 124 -3.40 -7.63 13.91
CA SER A 124 -2.00 -7.21 13.83
C SER A 124 -1.27 -7.81 12.62
N LEU A 125 -1.47 -9.09 12.33
CA LEU A 125 -0.91 -9.74 11.14
C LEU A 125 -1.45 -9.10 9.86
N TYR A 126 -2.74 -8.76 9.84
CA TYR A 126 -3.34 -8.09 8.69
C TYR A 126 -2.77 -6.69 8.48
N MET A 127 -2.55 -5.92 9.55
CA MET A 127 -1.87 -4.63 9.49
C MET A 127 -0.41 -4.77 8.99
N PHE A 128 0.31 -5.78 9.48
CA PHE A 128 1.67 -6.07 9.02
C PHE A 128 1.70 -6.40 7.52
N LEU A 129 0.74 -7.19 7.03
CA LEU A 129 0.60 -7.52 5.62
C LEU A 129 0.42 -6.25 4.76
N TRP A 130 -0.39 -5.30 5.22
CA TRP A 130 -0.57 -4.01 4.55
C TRP A 130 0.68 -3.14 4.52
N SER A 131 1.43 -3.12 5.62
CA SER A 131 2.72 -2.44 5.71
C SER A 131 3.74 -3.08 4.76
N TYR A 132 3.87 -4.42 4.80
CA TYR A 132 4.79 -5.18 3.96
C TYR A 132 4.49 -5.01 2.47
N LEU A 133 3.21 -5.02 2.10
CA LEU A 133 2.77 -4.80 0.73
C LEU A 133 3.14 -3.40 0.23
N GLY A 134 2.92 -2.37 1.04
CA GLY A 134 3.36 -1.01 0.74
C GLY A 134 4.87 -0.96 0.49
N PHE A 135 5.66 -1.55 1.39
CA PHE A 135 7.11 -1.65 1.25
C PHE A 135 7.57 -2.37 -0.01
N LEU A 136 6.98 -3.54 -0.31
CA LEU A 136 7.34 -4.34 -1.48
C LEU A 136 7.06 -3.59 -2.79
N ILE A 137 5.94 -2.85 -2.85
CA ILE A 137 5.63 -2.03 -4.03
C ILE A 137 6.61 -0.87 -4.16
N GLY A 138 6.94 -0.19 -3.05
CA GLY A 138 7.93 0.90 -3.06
C GLY A 138 9.29 0.42 -3.53
N LYS A 139 9.73 -0.74 -3.02
CA LYS A 139 11.00 -1.35 -3.40
C LYS A 139 11.05 -1.77 -4.87
N ASN A 140 9.99 -2.37 -5.40
CA ASN A 140 10.02 -2.96 -6.74
C ASN A 140 9.64 -1.98 -7.87
N TYR A 141 8.88 -0.93 -7.57
CA TYR A 141 8.34 0.00 -8.57
C TYR A 141 8.80 1.45 -8.37
N GLY A 142 9.50 1.76 -7.28
CA GLY A 142 9.93 3.12 -7.00
C GLY A 142 8.74 4.10 -6.99
N TYR A 143 9.00 5.32 -7.44
CA TYR A 143 7.99 6.39 -7.55
C TYR A 143 6.84 6.07 -8.52
N THR A 144 7.08 5.21 -9.52
CA THR A 144 6.02 4.79 -10.46
C THR A 144 4.97 3.86 -9.82
N GLY A 145 5.26 3.35 -8.60
CA GLY A 145 4.40 2.43 -7.86
C GLY A 145 3.22 3.10 -7.13
N GLU A 146 3.19 4.41 -7.00
CA GLU A 146 2.19 5.09 -6.15
C GLU A 146 0.74 4.97 -6.68
N PRO A 147 0.47 5.10 -8.00
CA PRO A 147 -0.86 4.81 -8.55
C PRO A 147 -1.30 3.36 -8.30
N PHE A 148 -0.36 2.41 -8.32
CA PHE A 148 -0.65 1.00 -8.01
C PHE A 148 -1.10 0.83 -6.57
N ILE A 149 -0.41 1.43 -5.61
CA ILE A 149 -0.82 1.40 -4.20
C ILE A 149 -2.23 1.96 -4.02
N ARG A 150 -2.52 3.11 -4.62
CA ARG A 150 -3.85 3.72 -4.50
C ARG A 150 -4.94 2.82 -5.08
N ASN A 151 -4.71 2.23 -6.25
CA ASN A 151 -5.69 1.35 -6.90
C ASN A 151 -5.85 0.02 -6.15
N ILE A 152 -4.76 -0.60 -5.70
CA ILE A 152 -4.77 -1.83 -4.89
C ILE A 152 -5.50 -1.59 -3.57
N LEU A 153 -5.15 -0.53 -2.84
CA LEU A 153 -5.80 -0.17 -1.58
C LEU A 153 -7.29 0.05 -1.79
N LYS A 154 -7.71 0.78 -2.84
CA LYS A 154 -9.15 0.94 -3.13
C LYS A 154 -9.82 -0.41 -3.41
N LEU A 155 -9.27 -1.23 -4.29
CA LEU A 155 -9.87 -2.52 -4.68
C LEU A 155 -10.02 -3.48 -3.49
N LEU A 156 -9.09 -3.42 -2.55
CA LEU A 156 -9.02 -4.34 -1.41
C LEU A 156 -9.67 -3.80 -0.14
N LEU A 157 -9.63 -2.49 0.12
CA LEU A 157 -10.26 -1.87 1.29
C LEU A 157 -11.76 -1.72 1.13
N VAL A 158 -12.24 -1.38 -0.06
CA VAL A 158 -13.69 -1.21 -0.31
C VAL A 158 -14.50 -2.45 0.08
N PRO A 159 -14.19 -3.68 -0.37
CA PRO A 159 -14.95 -4.87 0.03
C PRO A 159 -14.86 -5.14 1.53
N ASN A 160 -13.71 -4.86 2.17
CA ASN A 160 -13.56 -5.00 3.62
C ASN A 160 -14.42 -4.00 4.41
N PHE A 161 -14.45 -2.74 3.98
CA PHE A 161 -15.34 -1.72 4.56
C PHE A 161 -16.81 -2.08 4.37
N LEU A 162 -17.19 -2.50 3.16
CA LEU A 162 -18.55 -2.95 2.88
C LEU A 162 -18.92 -4.15 3.76
N PHE A 163 -18.03 -5.12 3.93
CA PHE A 163 -18.27 -6.25 4.81
C PHE A 163 -18.44 -5.83 6.28
N MET A 164 -17.57 -4.95 6.79
CA MET A 164 -17.73 -4.41 8.15
C MET A 164 -19.08 -3.70 8.33
N ILE A 165 -19.51 -2.90 7.35
CA ILE A 165 -20.83 -2.24 7.36
C ILE A 165 -21.95 -3.28 7.36
N LEU A 166 -21.89 -4.29 6.46
CA LEU A 166 -22.90 -5.36 6.41
C LEU A 166 -23.01 -6.10 7.74
N VAL A 167 -21.87 -6.43 8.34
CA VAL A 167 -21.81 -7.07 9.66
C VAL A 167 -22.40 -6.18 10.76
N LEU A 168 -22.28 -4.85 10.65
CA LEU A 168 -22.85 -3.91 11.62
C LEU A 168 -24.34 -3.68 11.48
N TYR A 169 -24.92 -3.79 10.29
CA TYR A 169 -26.34 -3.46 10.06
C TYR A 169 -27.24 -4.68 9.79
N MET A 170 -26.67 -5.84 9.44
CA MET A 170 -27.46 -7.05 9.19
C MET A 170 -27.46 -7.97 10.42
N GLU A 171 -28.61 -8.09 11.09
CA GLU A 171 -28.79 -8.97 12.27
C GLU A 171 -28.32 -10.42 12.06
N PRO A 172 -28.55 -11.08 10.90
CA PRO A 172 -28.07 -12.45 10.71
C PRO A 172 -26.53 -12.54 10.77
N LEU A 173 -25.84 -11.56 10.18
CA LEU A 173 -24.38 -11.50 10.18
C LEU A 173 -23.86 -11.17 11.59
N GLN A 174 -24.51 -10.25 12.32
CA GLN A 174 -24.17 -9.98 13.71
C GLN A 174 -24.25 -11.24 14.58
N LYS A 175 -25.30 -12.06 14.40
CA LYS A 175 -25.45 -13.31 15.15
C LYS A 175 -24.35 -14.30 14.83
N TRP A 176 -23.94 -14.41 13.55
CA TRP A 176 -22.88 -15.33 13.13
C TRP A 176 -21.50 -14.94 13.65
N PHE A 177 -21.25 -13.63 13.77
CA PHE A 177 -19.94 -13.12 14.16
C PHE A 177 -19.93 -12.57 15.60
N SER A 178 -20.99 -12.77 16.38
CA SER A 178 -21.14 -12.20 17.74
C SER A 178 -19.93 -12.45 18.66
N PRO A 179 -19.22 -13.60 18.61
CA PRO A 179 -18.03 -13.81 19.43
C PRO A 179 -16.84 -12.91 19.06
N PHE A 180 -16.75 -12.51 17.78
CA PHE A 180 -15.74 -11.60 17.26
C PHE A 180 -16.13 -10.12 17.48
N ILE A 181 -17.43 -9.81 17.35
CA ILE A 181 -18.01 -8.46 17.34
C ILE A 181 -18.24 -7.94 18.75
N THR A 182 -17.16 -7.78 19.52
CA THR A 182 -17.21 -6.92 20.71
C THR A 182 -17.16 -5.45 20.26
N PRO A 183 -17.92 -4.53 20.87
CA PRO A 183 -17.90 -3.11 20.49
C PRO A 183 -16.48 -2.54 20.37
N THR A 184 -15.61 -2.85 21.34
CA THR A 184 -14.21 -2.45 21.35
C THR A 184 -13.44 -2.96 20.13
N PHE A 185 -13.65 -4.20 19.71
CA PHE A 185 -12.95 -4.80 18.57
C PHE A 185 -13.38 -4.14 17.26
N ILE A 186 -14.68 -3.89 17.07
CA ILE A 186 -15.19 -3.18 15.89
C ILE A 186 -14.55 -1.79 15.79
N THR A 187 -14.59 -1.02 16.88
CA THR A 187 -14.05 0.35 16.88
C THR A 187 -12.58 0.35 16.49
N VAL A 188 -11.79 -0.57 17.04
CA VAL A 188 -10.36 -0.69 16.68
C VAL A 188 -10.20 -1.15 15.23
N CYS A 189 -10.97 -2.13 14.74
CA CYS A 189 -10.93 -2.55 13.34
C CYS A 189 -11.22 -1.40 12.37
N ILE A 190 -12.21 -0.54 12.66
CA ILE A 190 -12.52 0.64 11.85
C ILE A 190 -11.33 1.60 11.83
N ILE A 191 -10.79 1.95 13.00
CA ILE A 191 -9.63 2.85 13.11
C ILE A 191 -8.43 2.29 12.34
N VAL A 192 -8.11 1.02 12.56
CA VAL A 192 -7.01 0.32 11.89
C VAL A 192 -7.22 0.28 10.38
N THR A 193 -8.45 0.10 9.91
CA THR A 193 -8.75 0.10 8.47
C THR A 193 -8.54 1.48 7.85
N PHE A 194 -8.90 2.56 8.55
CA PHE A 194 -8.53 3.92 8.12
C PHE A 194 -7.01 4.14 8.11
N LEU A 195 -6.29 3.53 9.05
CA LEU A 195 -4.83 3.60 9.12
C LEU A 195 -4.11 2.75 8.06
N PHE A 196 -4.77 1.81 7.38
CA PHE A 196 -4.12 1.02 6.34
C PHE A 196 -3.57 1.87 5.20
N TYR A 197 -4.31 2.90 4.76
CA TYR A 197 -3.82 3.81 3.71
C TYR A 197 -2.54 4.57 4.12
N PRO A 198 -2.51 5.31 5.25
CA PRO A 198 -1.30 6.03 5.65
C PRO A 198 -0.14 5.09 6.00
N ILE A 199 -0.41 3.92 6.62
CA ILE A 199 0.63 2.92 6.92
C ILE A 199 1.24 2.39 5.63
N SER A 200 0.41 1.95 4.67
CA SER A 200 0.93 1.44 3.39
C SER A 200 1.66 2.53 2.60
N LYS A 201 1.22 3.80 2.67
CA LYS A 201 1.93 4.92 2.04
C LYS A 201 3.28 5.22 2.72
N ALA A 202 3.34 5.19 4.05
CA ALA A 202 4.59 5.35 4.79
C ALA A 202 5.58 4.22 4.45
N SER A 203 5.11 2.96 4.48
CA SER A 203 5.93 1.80 4.13
C SER A 203 6.36 1.81 2.67
N PHE A 204 5.54 2.33 1.76
CA PHE A 204 5.93 2.57 0.37
C PHE A 204 7.09 3.53 0.23
N LYS A 205 7.01 4.70 0.88
CA LYS A 205 8.12 5.67 0.90
C LYS A 205 9.40 5.04 1.46
N LEU A 206 9.29 4.26 2.54
CA LEU A 206 10.42 3.51 3.09
C LEU A 206 10.96 2.46 2.11
N GLY A 207 10.07 1.80 1.36
CA GLY A 207 10.42 0.84 0.32
C GLY A 207 11.20 1.47 -0.82
N ILE A 208 10.84 2.70 -1.23
CA ILE A 208 11.59 3.46 -2.23
C ILE A 208 12.99 3.77 -1.69
N ILE A 209 13.08 4.35 -0.48
CA ILE A 209 14.35 4.83 0.09
C ILE A 209 15.33 3.69 0.38
N LYS A 210 14.86 2.55 0.92
CA LYS A 210 15.71 1.39 1.28
C LYS A 210 15.84 0.34 0.19
N GLY A 211 15.04 0.45 -0.88
CA GLY A 211 14.99 -0.50 -1.98
C GLY A 211 15.98 -0.24 -3.09
N MET A 212 16.51 1.00 -3.16
CA MET A 212 17.58 1.43 -4.06
C MET A 212 18.96 1.11 -3.50
#